data_AF-A0A091WH32-F1
#
_entry.id   AF-A0A091WH32-F1
#
_cell.length_a   1.000
_cell.length_b   1.000
_cell.length_c   1.000
_cell.angle_alpha   90.00
_cell.angle_beta   90.00
_cell.angle_gamma   90.00
#
_symmetry.space_group_name_H-M   'P 1'
#
loop_
_entity.id
_entity.type
_entity.pdbx_description
1 polymer ?
#
loop_
_entity_poly.entity_id
_entity_poly.type
_entity_poly.pdbx_seq_one_letter_code
_entity_poly.pdbx_strand_id
1 'polypeptide(L)'
;GGSLGVLVEIHRDSVNGTVGHSVLLPISYRFDAAPRFPVSITWRFHGSSDVLVTGTLLNCSLGAGGAPSSCFAKCFSNAYRGRAQLFPENGSLLLQDLQLNDSRVYAVT
;
A
#
# COMPACT_ATOMS: atom_id res chain seq x y z
N GLY A 1 26.96 3.65 2.38
CA GLY A 1 25.62 3.81 1.77
C GLY A 1 24.83 2.58 2.12
N GLY A 2 23.75 2.70 2.88
CA GLY A 2 22.86 1.58 3.18
C GLY A 2 21.63 1.68 2.29
N SER A 3 21.34 0.66 1.48
CA SER A 3 20.01 0.52 0.89
C SER A 3 19.01 0.38 2.03
N LEU A 4 17.94 1.17 2.03
CA LEU A 4 16.79 0.85 2.87
C LEU A 4 16.28 -0.53 2.44
N GLY A 5 16.52 -1.56 3.24
CA GLY A 5 15.83 -2.83 3.09
C GLY A 5 14.41 -2.63 3.57
N VAL A 6 13.44 -2.65 2.66
CA VAL A 6 12.02 -2.76 3.00
C VAL A 6 11.62 -4.18 2.66
N LEU A 7 11.13 -4.91 3.66
CA LEU A 7 10.58 -6.24 3.45
C LEU A 7 9.06 -6.09 3.41
N VAL A 8 8.47 -6.46 2.27
CA VAL A 8 7.03 -6.50 2.08
C VAL A 8 6.58 -7.95 2.10
N GLU A 9 5.56 -8.24 2.90
CA GLU A 9 4.93 -9.55 2.99
C GLU A 9 3.52 -9.47 2.41
N ILE A 10 3.25 -10.30 1.41
CA ILE A 10 1.93 -10.46 0.79
C ILE A 10 1.23 -11.59 1.54
N HIS A 11 0.15 -11.28 2.27
CA HIS A 11 -0.55 -12.30 3.05
C HIS A 11 -1.48 -13.16 2.18
N ARG A 12 -1.90 -12.64 1.02
CA ARG A 12 -2.77 -13.34 0.07
C ARG A 12 -2.40 -12.97 -1.36
N ASP A 13 -1.99 -13.95 -2.14
CA ASP A 13 -1.59 -13.76 -3.54
C ASP A 13 -2.80 -13.53 -4.47
N SER A 14 -4.00 -13.94 -4.05
CA SER A 14 -5.26 -13.70 -4.76
C SER A 14 -6.37 -13.38 -3.77
N VAL A 15 -7.21 -12.39 -4.11
CA VAL A 15 -8.39 -12.04 -3.32
C VAL A 15 -9.60 -11.96 -4.25
N ASN A 16 -10.68 -12.65 -3.88
CA ASN A 16 -11.95 -12.57 -4.59
C ASN A 16 -12.78 -11.42 -4.02
N GLY A 17 -13.46 -10.69 -4.90
CA GLY A 17 -14.36 -9.61 -4.52
C GLY A 17 -15.65 -9.66 -5.33
N THR A 18 -16.71 -9.07 -4.77
CA THR A 18 -18.03 -8.97 -5.41
C THR A 18 -18.20 -7.56 -5.95
N VAL A 19 -18.76 -7.43 -7.17
CA VAL A 19 -19.07 -6.13 -7.77
C VAL A 19 -19.92 -5.27 -6.81
N GLY A 20 -19.60 -3.99 -6.71
CA GLY A 20 -20.23 -3.02 -5.81
C GLY A 20 -19.82 -3.13 -4.33
N HIS A 21 -19.08 -4.16 -3.94
CA HIS A 21 -18.58 -4.33 -2.57
C HIS A 21 -17.13 -3.87 -2.46
N SER A 22 -16.61 -3.91 -1.23
CA SER A 22 -15.21 -3.60 -0.94
C SER A 22 -14.39 -4.86 -0.72
N VAL A 23 -13.10 -4.80 -1.07
CA VAL A 23 -12.13 -5.86 -0.81
C VAL A 23 -10.83 -5.27 -0.29
N LEU A 24 -10.22 -5.97 0.65
CA LEU A 24 -8.90 -5.63 1.18
C LEU A 24 -7.84 -6.44 0.44
N LEU A 25 -6.77 -5.77 0.00
CA LEU A 25 -5.52 -6.38 -0.44
C LEU A 25 -4.54 -6.33 0.75
N PRO A 26 -4.42 -7.43 1.52
CA PRO A 26 -3.69 -7.42 2.78
C PRO A 26 -2.19 -7.64 2.56
N ILE A 27 -1.39 -6.63 2.87
CA ILE A 27 0.07 -6.73 2.96
C ILE A 27 0.53 -6.24 4.32
N SER A 28 1.76 -6.57 4.68
CA SER A 28 2.51 -5.90 5.75
C SER A 28 3.88 -5.52 5.20
N TYR A 29 4.52 -4.55 5.84
CA TYR A 29 5.89 -4.23 5.52
C TYR A 29 6.65 -3.86 6.78
N ARG A 30 7.97 -4.04 6.73
CA ARG A 30 8.90 -3.66 7.79
C ARG A 30 10.16 -3.05 7.19
N PHE A 31 10.78 -2.16 7.96
CA PHE A 31 12.06 -1.57 7.63
C PHE A 31 13.19 -2.35 8.32
N ASP A 32 14.14 -2.87 7.55
CA ASP A 32 15.32 -3.56 8.07
C ASP A 32 16.36 -2.62 8.70
N ALA A 33 16.21 -1.32 8.48
CA ALA A 33 17.04 -0.26 9.05
C ALA A 33 16.19 0.99 9.28
N ALA A 34 16.71 1.94 10.07
CA ALA A 34 16.02 3.22 10.30
C ALA A 34 15.79 3.96 8.97
N PRO A 35 14.54 4.11 8.51
CA PRO A 35 14.25 4.78 7.27
C PRO A 35 14.48 6.28 7.41
N ARG A 36 14.87 6.92 6.31
CA ARG A 36 14.83 8.38 6.21
C ARG A 36 13.48 8.76 5.62
N PHE A 37 12.63 9.38 6.41
CA PHE A 37 11.39 9.94 5.91
C PHE A 37 11.66 11.24 5.11
N PRO A 38 10.84 11.55 4.09
CA PRO A 38 9.65 10.83 3.68
C PRO A 38 9.90 9.51 2.95
N VAL A 39 9.02 8.53 3.17
CA VAL A 39 8.97 7.26 2.41
C VAL A 39 7.63 7.19 1.69
N SER A 40 7.63 6.77 0.42
CA SER A 40 6.40 6.62 -0.35
C SER A 40 6.01 5.14 -0.46
N ILE A 41 4.72 4.87 -0.34
CA ILE A 41 4.08 3.60 -0.70
C ILE A 41 3.22 3.88 -1.92
N THR A 42 3.46 3.15 -3.01
CA THR A 42 2.70 3.32 -4.25
C THR A 42 2.07 2.01 -4.67
N TRP A 43 0.74 2.02 -4.79
CA TRP A 43 -0.01 0.95 -5.43
C TRP A 43 -0.27 1.28 -6.89
N ARG A 44 -0.01 0.31 -7.75
CA ARG A 44 -0.19 0.41 -9.21
C ARG A 44 -0.67 -0.92 -9.79
N PHE A 45 -1.11 -0.89 -11.04
CA PHE A 45 -1.32 -2.14 -11.76
C PHE A 45 0.03 -2.73 -12.19
N HIS A 46 0.18 -4.03 -12.06
CA HIS A 46 1.35 -4.73 -12.56
C HIS A 46 1.48 -4.52 -14.07
N GLY A 47 2.68 -4.15 -14.53
CA GLY A 47 2.95 -3.82 -15.93
C GLY A 47 2.42 -2.45 -16.41
N SER A 48 1.81 -1.63 -15.55
CA SER A 48 1.41 -0.25 -15.90
C SER A 48 2.14 0.80 -15.05
N SER A 49 2.28 2.00 -15.61
CA SER A 49 2.64 3.23 -14.89
C SER A 49 1.45 3.89 -14.19
N ASP A 50 0.23 3.35 -14.35
CA ASP A 50 -0.98 3.88 -13.74
C ASP A 50 -0.97 3.65 -12.24
N VAL A 51 -0.81 4.75 -11.50
CA VAL A 51 -0.84 4.77 -10.04
C VAL A 51 -2.28 4.81 -9.55
N LEU A 52 -2.65 3.84 -8.71
CA LEU A 52 -3.94 3.83 -8.04
C LEU A 52 -3.94 4.82 -6.87
N VAL A 53 -2.98 4.65 -5.97
CA VAL A 53 -2.80 5.49 -4.79
C VAL A 53 -1.33 5.58 -4.42
N THR A 54 -0.90 6.77 -4.02
CA THR A 54 0.41 7.01 -3.41
C THR A 54 0.21 7.58 -2.02
N GLY A 55 0.82 6.95 -1.02
CA GLY A 55 0.93 7.47 0.34
C GLY A 55 2.34 7.90 0.65
N THR A 56 2.54 9.14 1.10
CA THR A 56 3.83 9.63 1.61
C THR A 56 3.81 9.62 3.12
N LEU A 57 4.60 8.71 3.70
CA LEU A 57 4.89 8.61 5.13
C LEU A 57 5.90 9.68 5.51
N LEU A 58 5.62 10.45 6.56
CA LEU A 58 6.45 11.59 6.96
C LEU A 58 7.12 11.39 8.32
N ASN A 59 6.41 10.80 9.29
CA ASN A 59 6.91 10.57 10.64
C ASN A 59 6.24 9.30 11.19
N CYS A 60 6.82 8.13 10.97
CA CYS A 60 6.38 6.90 11.63
C CYS A 60 7.30 6.55 12.78
N SER A 61 6.71 6.02 13.85
CA SER A 61 7.46 5.23 14.83
C SER A 61 7.71 3.83 14.26
N LEU A 62 8.74 3.16 14.77
CA LEU A 62 9.02 1.77 14.41
C LEU A 62 8.94 0.89 15.65
N GLY A 63 8.15 -0.18 15.57
CA GLY A 63 8.08 -1.23 16.57
C GLY A 63 9.30 -2.16 16.53
N ALA A 64 9.33 -3.10 17.47
CA ALA A 64 10.32 -4.18 17.44
C ALA A 64 10.24 -4.95 16.11
N GLY A 65 11.37 -5.10 15.42
CA GLY A 65 11.42 -5.74 14.11
C GLY A 65 11.08 -4.82 12.92
N GLY A 66 10.97 -3.50 13.14
CA GLY A 66 10.90 -2.52 12.04
C GLY A 66 9.52 -2.28 11.46
N ALA A 67 8.46 -2.82 12.07
CA ALA A 67 7.09 -2.57 11.67
C ALA A 67 6.70 -1.10 11.96
N PRO A 68 6.11 -0.37 11.02
CA PRO A 68 5.69 1.01 11.24
C PRO A 68 4.48 1.10 12.16
N SER A 69 4.44 2.15 12.98
CA SER A 69 3.32 2.49 13.84
C SER A 69 3.20 4.01 14.00
N SER A 70 2.00 4.50 14.33
CA SER A 70 1.75 5.92 14.58
C SER A 70 2.25 6.82 13.45
N CYS A 71 2.02 6.39 12.20
CA CYS A 71 2.48 7.07 11.01
C CYS A 71 1.64 8.33 10.72
N PHE A 72 2.30 9.47 10.52
CA PHE A 72 1.69 10.56 9.75
C PHE A 72 1.89 10.31 8.25
N ALA A 73 0.79 10.20 7.51
CA ALA A 73 0.80 9.91 6.07
C ALA A 73 -0.09 10.87 5.29
N LYS A 74 0.37 11.27 4.10
CA LYS A 74 -0.43 12.00 3.10
C LYS A 74 -0.73 11.07 1.93
N CYS A 75 -2.01 10.74 1.74
CA CYS A 75 -2.43 9.83 0.67
C CYS A 75 -3.11 10.59 -0.46
N PHE A 76 -2.70 10.30 -1.70
CA PHE A 76 -3.25 10.88 -2.93
C PHE A 76 -3.72 9.75 -3.85
N SER A 77 -5.00 9.75 -4.21
CA SER A 77 -5.59 8.81 -5.17
C SER A 77 -5.82 9.54 -6.50
N ASN A 78 -5.01 9.24 -7.52
CA ASN A 78 -5.13 9.88 -8.83
C ASN A 78 -6.14 9.16 -9.74
N ALA A 79 -6.08 7.83 -9.84
CA ALA A 79 -6.88 7.09 -10.82
C ALA A 79 -8.22 6.55 -10.28
N TYR A 80 -8.31 6.29 -8.97
CA TYR A 80 -9.46 5.56 -8.39
C TYR A 80 -10.52 6.43 -7.71
N ARG A 81 -10.56 7.75 -7.95
CA ARG A 81 -11.64 8.68 -7.53
C ARG A 81 -12.22 8.46 -6.12
N GLY A 82 -11.39 8.10 -5.15
CA GLY A 82 -11.83 7.85 -3.75
C GLY A 82 -12.31 6.43 -3.44
N ARG A 83 -12.31 5.51 -4.41
CA ARG A 83 -12.56 4.08 -4.21
C ARG A 83 -11.34 3.33 -3.65
N ALA A 84 -10.16 3.94 -3.65
CA ALA A 84 -8.93 3.35 -3.14
C ALA A 84 -8.51 4.05 -1.85
N GLN A 85 -8.34 3.28 -0.77
CA GLN A 85 -7.89 3.75 0.53
C GLN A 85 -6.66 2.96 0.97
N LEU A 86 -5.55 3.66 1.19
CA LEU A 86 -4.30 3.08 1.69
C LEU A 86 -4.28 3.11 3.22
N PHE A 87 -3.85 2.01 3.84
CA PHE A 87 -3.52 1.92 5.26
C PHE A 87 -2.01 2.08 5.45
N PRO A 88 -1.52 3.21 5.97
CA PRO A 88 -0.09 3.53 5.99
C PRO A 88 0.77 2.57 6.84
N GLU A 89 0.21 2.04 7.93
CA GLU A 89 0.98 1.28 8.94
C GLU A 89 1.30 -0.15 8.49
N ASN A 90 0.48 -0.71 7.60
CA ASN A 90 0.70 -2.04 7.04
C ASN A 90 0.83 -2.03 5.52
N GLY A 91 0.57 -0.90 4.86
CA GLY A 91 0.65 -0.76 3.40
C GLY A 91 -0.53 -1.37 2.65
N SER A 92 -1.51 -1.94 3.35
CA SER A 92 -2.67 -2.59 2.73
C SER A 92 -3.55 -1.61 1.97
N LEU A 93 -4.22 -2.10 0.94
CA LEU A 93 -5.12 -1.32 0.11
C LEU A 93 -6.56 -1.82 0.26
N LEU A 94 -7.48 -0.93 0.60
CA LEU A 94 -8.92 -1.17 0.46
C LEU A 94 -9.39 -0.61 -0.88
N LEU A 95 -9.96 -1.48 -1.69
CA LEU A 95 -10.71 -1.10 -2.89
C LEU A 95 -12.20 -1.19 -2.57
N GLN A 96 -12.93 -0.11 -2.83
CA GLN A 96 -14.36 0.03 -2.61
C GLN A 96 -15.09 0.07 -3.95
N ASP A 97 -16.39 -0.27 -3.93
CA ASP A 97 -17.25 -0.27 -5.11
C ASP A 97 -16.58 -0.97 -6.31
N LEU A 98 -16.28 -2.27 -6.12
CA LEU A 98 -15.56 -3.06 -7.11
C LEU A 98 -16.28 -3.13 -8.45
N GLN A 99 -15.50 -3.05 -9.52
CA GLN A 99 -15.97 -3.15 -10.90
C GLN A 99 -15.29 -4.33 -11.60
N LEU A 100 -15.89 -4.86 -12.68
CA LEU A 100 -15.32 -5.98 -13.43
C LEU A 100 -13.89 -5.69 -13.94
N ASN A 101 -13.60 -4.43 -14.27
CA ASN A 101 -12.28 -3.99 -14.72
C ASN A 101 -11.23 -3.92 -13.59
N ASP A 102 -11.64 -4.02 -12.33
CA ASP A 102 -10.74 -4.10 -11.17
C ASP A 102 -10.14 -5.51 -11.01
N SER A 103 -10.59 -6.51 -11.78
CA SER A 103 -9.99 -7.85 -11.77
C SER A 103 -8.62 -7.85 -12.46
N ARG A 104 -7.58 -7.41 -11.74
CA ARG A 104 -6.22 -7.20 -12.26
C ARG A 104 -5.17 -7.64 -11.25
N VAL A 105 -3.93 -7.74 -11.72
CA VAL A 105 -2.76 -7.93 -10.85
C VAL A 105 -2.29 -6.56 -10.35
N TYR A 106 -2.14 -6.46 -9.04
CA TYR A 106 -1.70 -5.26 -8.34
C TYR A 106 -0.24 -5.38 -7.94
N ALA A 107 0.48 -4.27 -7.94
CA ALA A 107 1.86 -4.18 -7.47
C ALA A 107 2.01 -3.04 -6.47
N VAL A 108 2.88 -3.24 -5.48
CA VAL A 108 3.24 -2.25 -4.46
C VAL A 108 4.74 -2.02 -4.46
N THR A 109 5.15 -0.78 -4.27
CA THR A 109 6.57 -0.35 -4.17
C THR A 109 6.71 0.70 -3.11
#